data_AF-A0A3A6G9J6-F1
#
_entry.id   AF-A0A3A6G9J6-F1
#
_cell.length_a   1.000
_cell.length_b   1.000
_cell.length_c   1.000
_cell.angle_alpha   90.00
_cell.angle_beta   90.00
_cell.angle_gamma   90.00
#
_symmetry.space_group_name_H-M   'P 1'
#
loop_
_entity.id
_entity.type
_entity.pdbx_description
1 polymer ?
#
loop_
_entity_poly.entity_id
_entity_poly.type
_entity_poly.pdbx_seq_one_letter_code
_entity_poly.pdbx_strand_id
1 'polypeptide(L)'
;MTHFLTPGSQILNYLVFPKFLLEIDDLNETAKILYMILLDRARLSQKNDRWTDENGHVYLFFTIPSLADAMHKSEMTIKTALKALEEKQLIYRKRQGIGRPNRIYVKYPDALPSTDRKLSVRETGSCLSERQESVR
;
A
#
# COMPACT_ATOMS: atom_id res chain seq x y z
N MET A 1 25.65 12.19 1.34
CA MET A 1 25.16 13.58 1.12
C MET A 1 23.72 13.48 0.65
N THR A 2 22.83 14.35 1.13
CA THR A 2 21.42 14.45 0.73
C THR A 2 21.20 15.78 0.01
N HIS A 3 20.28 15.81 -0.95
CA HIS A 3 19.96 17.00 -1.76
C HIS A 3 18.47 17.35 -1.64
N PHE A 4 18.12 18.63 -1.75
CA PHE A 4 16.73 19.06 -1.84
C PHE A 4 16.13 18.65 -3.19
N LEU A 5 14.83 18.31 -3.20
CA LEU A 5 14.11 17.98 -4.42
C LEU A 5 13.99 19.24 -5.30
N THR A 6 14.47 19.16 -6.52
CA THR A 6 14.35 20.21 -7.54
C THR A 6 13.41 19.76 -8.66
N PRO A 7 12.87 20.66 -9.49
CA PRO A 7 12.03 20.27 -10.63
C PRO A 7 12.68 19.29 -11.61
N GLY A 8 14.02 19.28 -11.71
CA GLY A 8 14.78 18.33 -12.55
C GLY A 8 15.18 17.04 -11.84
N SER A 9 14.82 16.87 -10.56
CA SER A 9 15.15 15.67 -9.80
C SER A 9 14.32 14.49 -10.27
N GLN A 10 14.97 13.38 -10.60
CA GLN A 10 14.29 12.12 -10.87
C GLN A 10 14.02 11.42 -9.54
N ILE A 11 12.75 11.38 -9.14
CA ILE A 11 12.32 10.62 -7.96
C ILE A 11 12.47 9.14 -8.31
N LEU A 12 13.13 8.40 -7.41
CA LEU A 12 13.24 6.95 -7.52
C LEU A 12 11.85 6.29 -7.42
N ASN A 13 11.78 5.01 -7.78
CA ASN A 13 10.54 4.24 -7.65
C ASN A 13 9.98 4.33 -6.23
N TYR A 14 8.73 4.77 -6.13
CA TYR A 14 8.01 4.90 -4.87
C TYR A 14 6.84 3.92 -4.83
N LEU A 15 6.45 3.50 -3.63
CA LEU A 15 5.26 2.70 -3.41
C LEU A 15 4.05 3.60 -3.18
N VAL A 16 2.92 3.24 -3.78
CA VAL A 16 1.66 3.94 -3.51
C VAL A 16 1.10 3.45 -2.18
N PHE A 17 0.85 4.37 -1.25
CA PHE A 17 0.14 4.10 0.00
C PHE A 17 -1.36 4.33 -0.19
N PRO A 18 -2.20 3.28 -0.17
CA PRO A 18 -3.65 3.44 -0.23
C PRO A 18 -4.19 4.10 1.04
N LYS A 19 -4.86 5.26 0.90
CA LYS A 19 -5.36 6.04 2.04
C LYS A 19 -6.24 5.23 3.00
N PHE A 20 -7.00 4.28 2.47
CA PHE A 20 -7.88 3.42 3.26
C PHE A 20 -7.15 2.63 4.36
N LEU A 21 -5.86 2.35 4.20
CA LEU A 21 -5.06 1.68 5.23
C LEU A 21 -4.87 2.56 6.48
N LEU A 22 -5.02 3.88 6.39
CA LEU A 22 -4.97 4.76 7.56
C LEU A 22 -6.17 4.56 8.48
N GLU A 23 -7.31 4.16 7.92
CA GLU A 23 -8.58 4.01 8.65
C GLU A 23 -8.72 2.63 9.32
N ILE A 24 -7.78 1.72 9.07
CA ILE A 24 -7.75 0.40 9.69
C ILE A 24 -6.86 0.46 10.95
N ASP A 25 -7.51 0.64 12.10
CA ASP A 25 -6.84 0.77 13.40
C ASP A 25 -6.15 -0.52 13.86
N ASP A 26 -6.76 -1.68 13.63
CA ASP A 26 -6.24 -2.98 14.10
C ASP A 26 -5.10 -3.55 13.24
N LEU A 27 -4.64 -2.82 12.24
CA LEU A 27 -3.59 -3.28 11.34
C LEU A 27 -2.27 -2.58 11.69
N ASN A 28 -1.24 -3.37 12.00
CA ASN A 28 0.08 -2.80 12.29
C ASN A 28 0.74 -2.19 11.04
N GLU A 29 1.70 -1.30 11.23
CA GLU A 29 2.40 -0.60 10.15
C GLU A 29 3.14 -1.57 9.23
N THR A 30 3.68 -2.66 9.80
CA THR A 30 4.35 -3.70 9.01
C THR A 30 3.39 -4.36 8.02
N ALA A 31 2.16 -4.66 8.42
CA ALA A 31 1.14 -5.23 7.55
C ALA A 31 0.66 -4.21 6.52
N LYS A 32 0.55 -2.93 6.88
CA LYS A 32 0.23 -1.84 5.93
C LYS A 32 1.30 -1.74 4.84
N ILE A 33 2.59 -1.73 5.22
CA ILE A 33 3.72 -1.71 4.27
C ILE A 33 3.75 -2.99 3.43
N LEU A 34 3.53 -4.15 4.05
CA LEU A 34 3.47 -5.43 3.34
C LEU A 34 2.37 -5.41 2.27
N TYR A 35 1.19 -4.88 2.59
CA TYR A 35 0.13 -4.71 1.61
C TYR A 35 0.54 -3.83 0.43
N MET A 36 1.26 -2.72 0.68
CA MET A 36 1.77 -1.86 -0.41
C MET A 36 2.72 -2.60 -1.35
N ILE A 37 3.63 -3.42 -0.80
CA ILE A 37 4.57 -4.23 -1.58
C ILE A 37 3.79 -5.26 -2.42
N LEU A 38 2.81 -5.94 -1.82
CA LEU A 38 1.97 -6.91 -2.53
C LEU A 38 1.15 -6.22 -3.63
N LEU A 39 0.62 -5.03 -3.38
CA LEU A 39 -0.17 -4.27 -4.34
C LEU A 39 0.68 -3.82 -5.55
N ASP A 40 1.88 -3.31 -5.31
CA ASP A 40 2.82 -2.94 -6.39
C ASP A 40 3.14 -4.15 -7.28
N ARG A 41 3.39 -5.29 -6.65
CA ARG A 41 3.65 -6.54 -7.37
C ARG A 41 2.42 -7.06 -8.11
N ALA A 42 1.23 -6.93 -7.53
CA ALA A 42 -0.02 -7.26 -8.19
C ALA A 42 -0.25 -6.39 -9.43
N ARG A 43 0.12 -5.11 -9.41
CA ARG A 43 0.05 -4.21 -10.58
C ARG A 43 1.01 -4.63 -11.70
N LEU A 44 2.21 -5.09 -11.37
CA LEU A 44 3.11 -5.69 -12.36
C LEU A 44 2.52 -6.99 -12.93
N SER A 45 1.87 -7.77 -12.07
CA SER A 45 1.18 -8.99 -12.45
C SER A 45 -0.01 -8.71 -13.38
N GLN A 46 -0.79 -7.66 -13.13
CA GLN A 46 -1.90 -7.20 -13.97
C GLN A 46 -1.47 -6.84 -15.40
N LYS A 47 -0.26 -6.29 -15.57
CA LYS A 47 0.28 -5.95 -16.90
C LYS A 47 0.78 -7.18 -17.67
N ASN A 48 0.84 -8.33 -17.02
CA ASN A 48 1.39 -9.56 -17.54
C ASN A 48 0.29 -10.62 -17.56
N ASP A 49 -0.34 -10.88 -18.71
CA ASP A 49 -1.49 -11.79 -18.88
C ASP A 49 -1.27 -13.22 -18.34
N ARG A 50 -0.02 -13.63 -18.07
CA ARG A 50 0.34 -14.96 -17.54
C ARG A 50 0.01 -15.18 -16.06
N TRP A 51 -0.41 -14.16 -15.33
CA TRP A 51 -0.64 -14.25 -13.89
C TRP A 51 -2.08 -13.95 -13.48
N THR A 52 -3.00 -14.31 -14.38
CA THR A 52 -4.44 -14.22 -14.17
C THR A 52 -4.99 -15.64 -14.12
N ASP A 53 -5.87 -15.93 -13.16
CA ASP A 53 -6.55 -17.22 -13.08
C ASP A 53 -7.72 -17.31 -14.08
N GLU A 54 -8.36 -18.48 -14.14
CA GLU A 54 -9.50 -18.75 -15.02
C GLU A 54 -10.72 -17.84 -14.77
N ASN A 55 -10.81 -17.23 -13.58
CA ASN A 55 -11.88 -16.31 -13.21
C ASN A 55 -11.51 -14.84 -13.46
N GLY A 56 -10.35 -14.56 -14.05
CA GLY A 56 -9.88 -13.18 -14.26
C GLY A 56 -9.21 -12.56 -13.04
N HIS A 57 -8.94 -13.32 -11.96
CA HIS A 57 -8.27 -12.78 -10.78
C HIS A 57 -6.76 -12.84 -10.94
N VAL A 58 -6.14 -11.68 -10.75
CA VAL A 58 -4.69 -11.57 -10.76
C VAL A 58 -4.11 -12.13 -9.46
N TYR A 59 -3.09 -12.96 -9.61
CA TYR A 59 -2.33 -13.48 -8.48
C TYR A 59 -0.84 -13.18 -8.63
N LEU A 60 -0.12 -13.34 -7.52
CA LEU A 60 1.33 -13.22 -7.47
C LEU A 60 1.93 -14.37 -6.66
N PHE A 61 3.16 -14.73 -7.01
CA PHE A 61 3.95 -15.70 -6.26
C PHE A 61 4.90 -14.96 -5.32
N PHE A 62 4.76 -15.23 -4.02
CA PHE A 62 5.70 -14.76 -3.02
C PHE A 62 5.95 -15.85 -1.98
N THR A 63 7.22 -16.02 -1.64
CA THR A 63 7.65 -16.87 -0.54
C THR A 63 7.80 -16.03 0.72
N ILE A 64 7.59 -16.65 1.88
CA ILE A 64 7.78 -15.97 3.17
C ILE A 64 9.22 -15.47 3.35
N PRO A 65 10.27 -16.26 3.01
CA PRO A 65 11.65 -15.78 3.06
C PRO A 65 11.88 -14.54 2.18
N SER A 66 11.37 -14.54 0.94
CA SER A 66 11.52 -13.38 0.04
C SER A 66 10.85 -12.12 0.58
N LEU A 67 9.68 -12.24 1.22
CA LEU A 67 9.02 -11.12 1.89
C LEU A 67 9.79 -10.65 3.13
N ALA A 68 10.34 -11.58 3.90
CA ALA A 68 11.13 -11.30 5.09
C ALA A 68 12.39 -10.50 4.73
N ASP A 69 13.10 -10.94 3.69
CA ASP A 69 14.29 -10.26 3.16
C ASP A 69 13.94 -8.87 2.62
N ALA A 70 12.88 -8.75 1.83
CA ALA A 70 12.45 -7.48 1.24
C ALA A 70 12.06 -6.43 2.28
N MET A 71 11.53 -6.85 3.44
CA MET A 71 11.11 -5.96 4.52
C MET A 71 12.13 -5.84 5.65
N HIS A 72 13.24 -6.59 5.58
CA HIS A 72 14.20 -6.74 6.67
C HIS A 72 13.51 -7.09 8.01
N LYS A 73 12.60 -8.06 7.97
CA LYS A 73 11.85 -8.57 9.13
C LYS A 73 12.02 -10.07 9.28
N SER A 74 11.76 -10.60 10.47
CA SER A 74 11.73 -12.05 10.66
C SER A 74 10.58 -12.69 9.87
N GLU A 75 10.75 -13.94 9.44
CA GLU A 75 9.66 -14.70 8.81
C GLU A 75 8.43 -14.79 9.72
N MET A 76 8.61 -14.83 11.03
CA MET A 76 7.51 -14.88 12.00
C MET A 76 6.68 -13.59 11.91
N THR A 77 7.34 -12.43 11.86
CA THR A 77 6.69 -11.14 11.69
C THR A 77 5.91 -11.08 10.38
N ILE A 78 6.48 -11.58 9.28
CA ILE A 78 5.79 -11.64 7.98
C ILE A 78 4.58 -12.58 8.04
N LYS A 79 4.71 -13.75 8.65
CA LYS A 79 3.58 -14.70 8.83
C LYS A 79 2.43 -14.05 9.59
N THR A 80 2.73 -13.33 10.68
CA THR A 80 1.74 -12.60 11.46
C THR A 80 1.09 -11.48 10.65
N ALA A 81 1.88 -10.69 9.92
CA ALA A 81 1.36 -9.61 9.07
C ALA A 81 0.45 -10.15 7.95
N LEU A 82 0.84 -11.24 7.27
CA LEU A 82 0.01 -11.91 6.27
C LEU A 82 -1.31 -12.41 6.88
N LYS A 83 -1.27 -12.97 8.09
CA LYS A 83 -2.48 -13.43 8.79
C LYS A 83 -3.43 -12.26 9.08
N ALA A 84 -2.91 -11.14 9.58
CA ALA A 84 -3.72 -9.94 9.85
C ALA A 84 -4.37 -9.38 8.56
N LEU A 85 -3.65 -9.40 7.43
CA LEU A 85 -4.20 -9.01 6.14
C LEU A 85 -5.30 -9.97 5.64
N GLU A 86 -5.18 -11.27 5.90
CA GLU A 86 -6.22 -12.25 5.58
C GLU A 86 -7.47 -12.04 6.45
N GLU A 87 -7.30 -11.79 7.75
CA GLU A 87 -8.40 -11.52 8.70
C GLU A 87 -9.20 -10.28 8.29
N LYS A 88 -8.54 -9.23 7.77
CA LYS A 88 -9.18 -8.04 7.22
C LYS A 88 -9.64 -8.20 5.76
N GLN A 89 -9.55 -9.41 5.20
CA GLN A 89 -9.93 -9.74 3.82
C GLN A 89 -9.23 -8.90 2.75
N LEU A 90 -8.04 -8.37 3.04
CA LEU A 90 -7.24 -7.59 2.10
C LEU A 90 -6.39 -8.47 1.18
N ILE A 91 -6.14 -9.72 1.59
CA ILE A 91 -5.48 -10.72 0.75
C ILE A 91 -6.18 -12.08 0.88
N TYR A 92 -5.93 -12.95 -0.09
CA TYR A 92 -6.28 -14.36 -0.02
C TYR A 92 -5.08 -15.20 -0.47
N ARG A 93 -4.66 -16.19 0.33
CA ARG A 93 -3.57 -17.11 -0.04
C ARG A 93 -4.14 -18.49 -0.39
N LYS A 94 -3.85 -18.95 -1.61
CA LYS A 94 -4.19 -20.29 -2.09
C LYS A 94 -2.95 -21.18 -2.09
N ARG A 95 -2.98 -22.24 -1.28
CA ARG A 95 -1.95 -23.30 -1.33
C ARG A 95 -2.09 -24.12 -2.61
N GLN A 96 -0.97 -24.39 -3.28
CA GLN A 96 -0.94 -25.09 -4.57
C GLN A 96 -0.45 -26.55 -4.48
N GLY A 97 -0.25 -27.07 -3.27
CA GLY A 97 0.34 -28.39 -3.01
C GLY A 97 1.82 -28.29 -2.62
N ILE A 98 2.43 -29.46 -2.38
CA ILE A 98 3.83 -29.57 -1.94
C ILE A 98 4.76 -29.11 -3.07
N GLY A 99 5.79 -28.33 -2.74
CA GLY A 99 6.81 -27.87 -3.69
C GLY A 99 6.37 -26.74 -4.65
N ARG A 100 5.10 -26.33 -4.63
CA ARG A 100 4.62 -25.18 -5.42
C ARG A 100 4.48 -23.93 -4.55
N PRO A 101 4.95 -22.76 -5.01
CA PRO A 101 4.77 -21.53 -4.27
C PRO A 101 3.29 -21.19 -4.13
N ASN A 102 2.92 -20.57 -3.00
CA ASN A 102 1.54 -20.16 -2.77
C ASN A 102 1.17 -19.02 -3.72
N ARG A 103 -0.08 -19.05 -4.21
CA ARG A 103 -0.66 -17.89 -4.91
C ARG A 103 -1.24 -16.94 -3.90
N ILE A 104 -0.91 -15.67 -4.01
CA ILE A 104 -1.49 -14.59 -3.22
C ILE A 104 -2.35 -13.75 -4.17
N TYR A 105 -3.58 -13.49 -3.76
CA TYR A 105 -4.52 -12.61 -4.44
C TYR A 105 -4.68 -11.38 -3.55
N VAL A 106 -4.46 -10.20 -4.12
CA VAL A 106 -4.62 -8.92 -3.41
C VAL A 106 -6.03 -8.42 -3.68
N LYS A 107 -6.76 -8.07 -2.62
CA LYS A 107 -8.11 -7.53 -2.67
C LYS A 107 -8.07 -6.03 -2.39
N TYR A 108 -9.03 -5.30 -2.95
CA TYR A 108 -9.28 -3.91 -2.63
C TYR A 108 -10.75 -3.77 -2.18
N PRO A 109 -11.06 -2.95 -1.18
CA PRO A 109 -12.43 -2.71 -0.77
C PRO A 109 -13.13 -1.77 -1.77
N ASP A 110 -14.39 -2.06 -2.10
CA ASP A 110 -15.22 -1.20 -2.99
C ASP A 110 -15.65 0.10 -2.32
N ALA A 111 -15.83 0.07 -1.00
CA ALA A 111 -16.04 1.22 -0.15
C ALA A 111 -15.30 1.01 1.16
N LEU A 112 -14.57 2.05 1.60
CA LEU A 112 -14.16 2.16 2.99
C LEU A 112 -15.43 2.11 3.85
N PRO A 113 -15.52 1.28 4.90
CA PRO A 113 -16.53 1.50 5.91
C PRO A 113 -16.26 2.90 6.44
N SER A 114 -17.16 3.82 6.11
CA SER A 114 -17.04 5.24 6.42
C SER A 114 -17.03 5.43 7.93
N THR A 115 -15.87 5.29 8.56
CA THR A 115 -15.58 5.98 9.80
C THR A 115 -15.37 7.42 9.41
N ASP A 116 -16.48 8.13 9.39
CA ASP A 116 -16.64 9.55 9.17
C ASP A 116 -15.75 10.35 10.15
N ARG A 117 -14.47 10.45 9.83
CA ARG A 117 -13.50 11.29 10.53
C ARG A 117 -12.77 12.09 9.49
N LYS A 118 -13.41 13.21 9.14
CA LYS A 118 -12.79 14.50 8.82
C LYS A 118 -11.26 14.46 8.93
N LEU A 119 -10.58 14.12 7.84
CA LEU A 119 -9.39 14.87 7.45
C LEU A 119 -9.91 16.24 7.04
N SER A 120 -10.32 17.05 8.03
CA SER A 120 -10.69 18.43 7.76
C SER A 120 -9.43 19.07 7.19
N VAL A 121 -9.50 19.34 5.90
CA VAL A 121 -8.79 20.42 5.25
C VAL A 121 -8.77 21.57 6.26
N ARG A 122 -7.63 21.79 6.90
CA ARG A 122 -7.35 23.11 7.40
C ARG A 122 -7.27 23.94 6.13
N GLU A 123 -8.37 24.63 5.83
CA GLU A 123 -8.33 25.80 4.98
C GLU A 123 -7.27 26.69 5.62
N THR A 124 -6.05 26.65 5.09
CA THR A 124 -5.10 27.72 5.33
C THR A 124 -5.78 28.91 4.68
N GLY A 125 -6.42 29.72 5.53
CA GLY A 125 -7.16 30.89 5.13
C GLY A 125 -6.34 31.69 4.12
N SER A 126 -7.01 32.03 3.03
CA SER A 126 -6.77 33.21 2.22
C SER A 126 -5.75 34.18 2.83
N CYS A 127 -4.57 34.23 2.25
CA CYS A 127 -3.71 35.40 2.35
C CYS A 127 -3.30 35.81 0.95
N LEU A 128 -4.20 36.49 0.24
CA LEU A 128 -3.86 37.40 -0.84
C LEU A 128 -4.74 38.66 -0.75
N SER A 129 -4.05 39.81 -0.61
CA SER A 129 -4.46 41.22 -0.76
C SER A 129 -5.61 41.70 0.14
N GLU A 130 -5.62 42.87 0.77
CA GLU A 130 -5.13 44.18 0.33
C GLU A 130 -5.35 45.18 1.49
N ARG A 131 -4.44 46.11 1.74
CA ARG A 131 -4.79 47.46 2.24
C ARG A 131 -3.66 48.43 1.94
N GLN A 132 -3.95 49.32 1.00
CA GLN A 132 -3.16 50.48 0.63
C GLN A 132 -3.06 51.51 1.76
N GLU A 133 -1.96 52.27 1.69
CA GLU A 133 -1.72 53.67 2.11
C GLU A 133 -2.11 54.15 3.52
N SER A 134 -1.14 54.70 4.27
CA SER A 134 -1.10 56.15 4.60
C SER A 134 0.10 56.57 5.49
N VAL A 135 0.71 57.70 5.12
CA VAL A 135 1.49 58.69 5.92
C VAL A 135 2.87 58.31 6.50
N ARG A 136 3.97 58.75 5.85
CA ARG A 136 4.71 59.99 6.15
C ARG A 136 5.85 60.21 5.16
#